data_AF-A0A8C4LQQ1-F1
#
_entry.id   AF-A0A8C4LQQ1-F1
#
_cell.length_a   1.000
_cell.length_b   1.000
_cell.length_c   1.000
_cell.angle_alpha   90.00
_cell.angle_beta   90.00
_cell.angle_gamma   90.00
#
_symmetry.space_group_name_H-M   'P 1'
#
loop_
_entity.id
_entity.type
_entity.pdbx_description
1 polymer ?
#
loop_
_entity_poly.entity_id
_entity_poly.type
_entity_poly.pdbx_seq_one_letter_code
_entity_poly.pdbx_strand_id
1 'polypeptide(L)'
;MHCGPLCQFLWLWPYLFFIEAVPIRKVQDDTKTLIKTIVTRINDISHTQSVSSKQRVTGLDFIPGLHPVLSLSKMDQTLAIYQQILTSLPSRNVIQISNDLENLRDLLHLLASSKSCPLPQARGLETLASLGGVLEASLYSTEVVALSRLQGSLQDMLQQLDLSPGC
;
A
#
# COMPACT_ATOMS: atom_id res chain seq x y z
N MET A 1 -0.63 -10.44 -59.56
CA MET A 1 -0.61 -9.25 -58.69
C MET A 1 -1.72 -9.42 -57.65
N HIS A 2 -1.40 -9.90 -56.44
CA HIS A 2 -2.38 -10.07 -55.35
C HIS A 2 -1.80 -9.40 -54.09
N CYS A 3 -1.96 -8.08 -54.03
CA CYS A 3 -1.51 -7.23 -52.91
C CYS A 3 -2.71 -6.73 -52.06
N GLY A 4 -3.79 -7.51 -52.01
CA GLY A 4 -5.04 -7.19 -51.30
C GLY A 4 -5.05 -7.60 -49.82
N PRO A 5 -4.67 -8.85 -49.44
CA PRO A 5 -4.89 -9.31 -48.08
C PRO A 5 -3.89 -8.75 -47.06
N LEU A 6 -2.65 -8.45 -47.47
CA LEU A 6 -1.64 -7.87 -46.55
C LEU A 6 -1.98 -6.43 -46.14
N CYS A 7 -2.59 -5.64 -47.03
CA CYS A 7 -2.99 -4.26 -46.75
C CYS A 7 -4.17 -4.16 -45.76
N GLN A 8 -5.05 -5.16 -45.71
CA GLN A 8 -6.15 -5.19 -44.75
C GLN A 8 -5.69 -5.48 -43.31
N PHE A 9 -4.64 -6.29 -43.12
CA PHE A 9 -4.05 -6.51 -41.79
C PHE A 9 -3.30 -5.27 -41.26
N LEU A 10 -2.65 -4.50 -42.15
CA LEU A 10 -2.00 -3.21 -41.81
C LEU A 10 -3.00 -2.17 -41.29
N TRP A 11 -4.24 -2.20 -41.77
CA TRP A 11 -5.30 -1.24 -41.38
C TRP A 11 -5.89 -1.51 -39.99
N LEU A 12 -5.68 -2.70 -39.44
CA LEU A 12 -6.12 -3.07 -38.08
C LEU A 12 -5.07 -2.75 -37.01
N TRP A 13 -3.82 -2.46 -37.38
CA TRP A 13 -2.79 -2.09 -36.42
C TRP A 13 -3.09 -0.81 -35.61
N PRO A 14 -3.65 0.28 -36.17
CA PRO A 14 -3.95 1.48 -35.38
C PRO A 14 -4.97 1.22 -34.26
N TYR A 15 -5.89 0.27 -34.47
CA TYR A 15 -6.89 -0.12 -33.47
C TYR A 15 -6.32 -0.97 -32.34
N LEU A 16 -5.25 -1.73 -32.59
CA LEU A 16 -4.53 -2.50 -31.56
C LEU A 16 -3.59 -1.61 -30.73
N PHE A 17 -3.18 -0.45 -31.24
CA PHE A 17 -2.36 0.52 -30.51
C PHE A 17 -3.17 1.53 -29.68
N PHE A 18 -4.50 1.49 -29.73
CA PHE A 18 -5.36 2.33 -28.89
C PHE A 18 -5.59 1.68 -27.52
N ILE A 19 -4.53 1.25 -26.86
CA ILE A 19 -4.54 1.07 -25.41
C ILE A 19 -4.22 2.46 -24.87
N GLU A 20 -5.25 3.20 -24.50
CA GLU A 20 -5.10 4.48 -23.84
C GLU A 20 -4.34 4.24 -22.52
N ALA A 21 -3.02 4.47 -22.56
CA ALA A 21 -2.18 4.32 -21.40
C ALA A 21 -2.73 5.25 -20.32
N VAL A 22 -3.14 4.68 -19.17
CA VAL A 22 -3.63 5.48 -18.05
C VAL A 22 -2.54 6.51 -17.72
N PRO A 23 -2.87 7.82 -17.72
CA PRO A 23 -1.85 8.83 -17.54
C PRO A 23 -1.19 8.63 -16.18
N ILE A 24 0.14 8.52 -16.15
CA ILE A 24 0.94 8.26 -14.94
C ILE A 24 0.59 9.24 -13.82
N ARG A 25 0.32 10.50 -14.18
CA ARG A 25 -0.15 11.54 -13.25
C ARG A 25 -1.43 11.14 -12.53
N LYS A 26 -2.39 10.57 -13.25
CA LYS A 26 -3.65 10.08 -12.65
C LYS A 26 -3.39 8.95 -11.66
N VAL A 27 -2.56 7.96 -12.02
CA VAL A 27 -2.21 6.88 -11.09
C VAL A 27 -1.55 7.44 -9.83
N GLN A 28 -0.63 8.40 -9.96
CA GLN A 28 0.00 9.07 -8.83
C GLN A 28 -1.01 9.86 -7.97
N ASP A 29 -1.94 10.59 -8.60
CA ASP A 29 -2.97 11.35 -7.89
C ASP A 29 -3.98 10.45 -7.18
N ASP A 30 -4.38 9.34 -7.80
CA ASP A 30 -5.23 8.30 -7.23
C ASP A 30 -4.51 7.65 -6.03
N THR A 31 -3.21 7.36 -6.15
CA THR A 31 -2.37 6.84 -5.06
C THR A 31 -2.38 7.79 -3.86
N LYS A 32 -2.12 9.09 -4.11
CA LYS A 32 -2.12 10.12 -3.05
C LYS A 32 -3.50 10.27 -2.40
N THR A 33 -4.56 10.22 -3.20
CA THR A 33 -5.94 10.33 -2.73
C THR A 33 -6.32 9.16 -1.83
N LEU A 34 -5.93 7.94 -2.21
CA LEU A 34 -6.16 6.74 -1.41
C LEU A 34 -5.37 6.80 -0.09
N ILE A 35 -4.10 7.20 -0.13
CA ILE A 35 -3.29 7.40 1.09
C ILE A 35 -3.99 8.37 2.06
N LYS A 36 -4.43 9.54 1.57
CA LYS A 36 -5.16 10.51 2.39
C LYS A 36 -6.45 9.93 2.97
N THR A 37 -7.19 9.16 2.17
CA THR A 37 -8.43 8.49 2.60
C THR A 37 -8.17 7.51 3.75
N ILE A 38 -7.11 6.70 3.66
CA ILE A 38 -6.73 5.76 4.71
C ILE A 38 -6.31 6.51 5.98
N VAL A 39 -5.50 7.56 5.85
CA VAL A 39 -5.06 8.40 6.99
C VAL A 39 -6.25 9.02 7.71
N THR A 40 -7.23 9.57 6.97
CA THR A 40 -8.47 10.10 7.55
C THR A 40 -9.25 9.02 8.28
N ARG A 41 -9.38 7.83 7.71
CA ARG A 41 -10.06 6.72 8.38
C ARG A 41 -9.37 6.30 9.69
N ILE A 42 -8.04 6.27 9.71
CA ILE A 42 -7.28 5.97 10.94
C ILE A 42 -7.54 7.05 12.01
N ASN A 43 -7.61 8.32 11.62
CA ASN A 43 -7.95 9.41 12.53
C ASN A 43 -9.37 9.25 13.11
N ASP A 44 -10.35 8.89 12.29
CA ASP A 44 -11.73 8.69 12.75
C ASP A 44 -11.85 7.56 13.77
N ILE A 45 -11.06 6.48 13.60
CA ILE A 45 -10.94 5.40 14.59
C ILE A 45 -10.30 5.91 15.88
N SER A 46 -9.22 6.69 15.77
CA SER A 46 -8.50 7.24 16.93
C SER A 46 -9.34 8.27 17.71
N HIS A 47 -10.21 9.03 17.05
CA HIS A 47 -11.12 9.96 17.71
C HIS A 47 -12.27 9.27 18.43
N THR A 48 -12.73 8.12 17.92
CA THR A 48 -13.77 7.31 18.57
C THR A 48 -13.23 6.44 19.70
N GLN A 49 -11.93 6.12 19.66
CA GLN A 49 -11.22 5.35 20.68
C GLN A 49 -10.31 6.29 21.47
N SER A 50 -10.77 6.82 22.61
CA SER A 50 -9.96 7.69 23.47
C SER A 50 -8.76 6.95 24.06
N VAL A 51 -7.63 6.91 23.34
CA VAL A 51 -6.43 6.21 23.80
C VAL A 51 -5.30 7.21 24.00
N SER A 52 -4.74 7.22 25.21
CA SER A 52 -3.60 8.05 25.59
C SER A 52 -2.35 7.62 24.81
N SER A 53 -1.79 8.52 24.02
CA SER A 53 -0.62 8.32 23.15
C SER A 53 0.71 8.07 23.88
N LYS A 54 0.71 8.01 25.23
CA LYS A 54 1.93 7.94 26.06
C LYS A 54 2.37 6.54 26.48
N GLN A 55 1.68 5.48 26.08
CA GLN A 55 2.04 4.13 26.51
C GLN A 55 3.18 3.57 25.66
N ARG A 56 4.38 3.49 26.24
CA ARG A 56 5.55 2.86 25.61
C ARG A 56 5.37 1.34 25.69
N VAL A 57 4.78 0.75 24.65
CA VAL A 57 4.54 -0.70 24.58
C VAL A 57 5.80 -1.39 24.09
N THR A 58 6.41 -2.22 24.95
CA THR A 58 7.55 -3.09 24.61
C THR A 58 7.07 -4.36 23.92
N GLY A 59 7.85 -4.93 22.99
CA GLY A 59 7.51 -6.19 22.30
C GLY A 59 6.80 -6.03 20.95
N LEU A 60 6.57 -4.80 20.49
CA LEU A 60 5.98 -4.50 19.17
C LEU A 60 7.04 -4.08 18.13
N ASP A 61 8.27 -4.57 18.27
CA ASP A 61 9.39 -4.22 17.38
C ASP A 61 9.22 -4.78 15.96
N PHE A 62 8.33 -5.76 15.79
CA PHE A 62 7.96 -6.32 14.49
C PHE A 62 7.10 -5.38 13.64
N ILE A 63 6.42 -4.40 14.25
CA ILE A 63 5.60 -3.44 13.50
C ILE A 63 6.56 -2.45 12.84
N PRO A 64 6.57 -2.32 11.50
CA PRO A 64 7.46 -1.40 10.80
C PRO A 64 7.40 0.01 11.40
N GLY A 65 8.58 0.62 11.55
CA GLY A 65 8.72 2.02 11.97
C GLY A 65 8.70 2.97 10.78
N LEU A 66 8.97 4.24 11.04
CA LEU A 66 9.14 5.26 9.99
C LEU A 66 10.45 5.03 9.23
N HIS A 67 10.42 5.22 7.90
CA HIS A 67 11.56 4.97 7.03
C HIS A 67 11.89 6.25 6.24
N PRO A 68 13.06 6.88 6.46
CA PRO A 68 13.37 8.18 5.87
C PRO A 68 13.64 8.14 4.35
N VAL A 69 13.88 6.95 3.77
CA VAL A 69 14.10 6.77 2.33
C VAL A 69 13.27 5.58 1.83
N LEU A 70 12.20 5.89 1.10
CA LEU A 70 11.25 4.91 0.58
C LEU A 70 11.33 4.83 -0.95
N SER A 71 11.76 3.68 -1.45
CA SER A 71 11.53 3.33 -2.85
C SER A 71 10.18 2.63 -3.00
N LEU A 72 9.62 2.57 -4.21
CA LEU A 72 8.32 1.93 -4.46
C LEU A 72 8.29 0.47 -3.98
N SER A 73 9.40 -0.26 -4.10
CA SER A 73 9.52 -1.63 -3.57
C SER A 73 9.45 -1.68 -2.05
N LYS A 74 10.11 -0.74 -1.36
CA LYS A 74 10.04 -0.66 0.11
C LYS A 74 8.66 -0.24 0.59
N MET A 75 7.97 0.62 -0.15
CA MET A 75 6.58 0.98 0.13
C MET A 75 5.69 -0.24 0.05
N ASP A 76 5.74 -0.99 -1.05
CA ASP A 76 4.95 -2.23 -1.24
C ASP A 76 5.21 -3.26 -0.14
N GLN A 77 6.49 -3.50 0.17
CA GLN A 77 6.90 -4.40 1.24
C GLN A 77 6.36 -3.97 2.62
N THR A 78 6.41 -2.68 2.91
CA THR A 78 5.88 -2.13 4.17
C THR A 78 4.37 -2.32 4.26
N LEU A 79 3.63 -2.05 3.18
CA LEU A 79 2.18 -2.24 3.13
C LEU A 79 1.81 -3.72 3.27
N ALA A 80 2.55 -4.64 2.65
CA ALA A 80 2.32 -6.08 2.78
C ALA A 80 2.44 -6.56 4.24
N ILE A 81 3.43 -6.05 4.98
CA ILE A 81 3.59 -6.35 6.41
C ILE A 81 2.40 -5.81 7.21
N TYR A 82 1.97 -4.57 6.96
CA TYR A 82 0.80 -4.02 7.64
C TYR A 82 -0.47 -4.81 7.32
N GLN A 83 -0.73 -5.18 6.07
CA GLN A 83 -1.88 -6.04 5.71
C GLN A 83 -1.89 -7.34 6.52
N GLN A 84 -0.74 -7.97 6.65
CA GLN A 84 -0.60 -9.21 7.41
C GLN A 84 -0.91 -9.01 8.92
N ILE A 85 -0.41 -7.91 9.51
CA ILE A 85 -0.72 -7.55 10.90
C ILE A 85 -2.21 -7.26 11.05
N LEU A 86 -2.79 -6.43 10.18
CA LEU A 86 -4.19 -6.04 10.21
C LEU A 86 -5.14 -7.23 10.04
N THR A 87 -4.80 -8.19 9.18
CA THR A 87 -5.60 -9.42 8.99
C THR A 87 -5.68 -10.28 10.25
N SER A 88 -4.70 -10.16 11.16
CA SER A 88 -4.69 -10.87 12.44
C SER A 88 -5.50 -10.18 13.55
N LEU A 89 -6.02 -8.97 13.31
CA LEU A 89 -6.78 -8.18 14.30
C LEU A 89 -8.29 -8.25 14.02
N PRO A 90 -9.13 -8.59 15.02
CA PRO A 90 -10.56 -8.85 14.82
C PRO A 90 -11.44 -7.58 14.86
N SER A 91 -11.15 -6.57 14.04
CA SER A 91 -11.88 -5.28 14.03
C SER A 91 -12.45 -4.93 12.64
N ARG A 92 -13.73 -4.50 12.59
CA ARG A 92 -14.41 -4.14 11.31
C ARG A 92 -13.68 -3.00 10.58
N ASN A 93 -13.19 -2.03 11.34
CA ASN A 93 -12.47 -0.89 10.80
C ASN A 93 -11.11 -1.32 10.21
N VAL A 94 -10.44 -2.27 10.86
CA VAL A 94 -9.18 -2.84 10.40
C VAL A 94 -9.34 -3.63 9.09
N ILE A 95 -10.43 -4.40 8.94
CA ILE A 95 -10.74 -5.09 7.67
C ILE A 95 -10.81 -4.10 6.50
N GLN A 96 -11.52 -2.99 6.70
CA GLN A 96 -11.69 -1.98 5.65
C GLN A 96 -10.35 -1.30 5.31
N ILE A 97 -9.51 -1.03 6.30
CA ILE A 97 -8.16 -0.49 6.07
C ILE A 97 -7.30 -1.51 5.32
N SER A 98 -7.37 -2.80 5.68
CA SER A 98 -6.61 -3.85 5.00
C SER A 98 -6.91 -3.92 3.50
N ASN A 99 -8.19 -3.80 3.12
CA ASN A 99 -8.61 -3.74 1.72
C ASN A 99 -8.10 -2.48 1.02
N ASP A 100 -8.11 -1.33 1.69
CA ASP A 100 -7.55 -0.10 1.13
C ASP A 100 -6.03 -0.20 0.93
N LEU A 101 -5.32 -0.91 1.81
CA LEU A 101 -3.89 -1.19 1.61
C LEU A 101 -3.65 -2.08 0.40
N GLU A 102 -4.56 -3.00 0.08
CA GLU A 102 -4.46 -3.84 -1.13
C GLU A 102 -4.56 -2.99 -2.39
N ASN A 103 -5.61 -2.17 -2.45
CA ASN A 103 -5.80 -1.21 -3.53
C ASN A 103 -4.60 -0.24 -3.67
N LEU A 104 -3.99 0.16 -2.55
CA LEU A 104 -2.80 1.01 -2.57
C LEU A 104 -1.58 0.30 -3.14
N ARG A 105 -1.39 -0.99 -2.83
CA ARG A 105 -0.32 -1.80 -3.41
C ARG A 105 -0.51 -1.98 -4.91
N ASP A 106 -1.74 -2.20 -5.37
CA ASP A 106 -2.05 -2.27 -6.81
C ASP A 106 -1.67 -0.97 -7.54
N LEU A 107 -1.99 0.19 -6.94
CA LEU A 107 -1.60 1.49 -7.49
C LEU A 107 -0.07 1.68 -7.50
N LEU A 108 0.65 1.21 -6.48
CA LEU A 108 2.13 1.22 -6.48
C LEU A 108 2.71 0.33 -7.57
N HIS A 109 2.14 -0.86 -7.80
CA HIS A 109 2.54 -1.74 -8.89
C HIS A 109 2.29 -1.11 -10.26
N LEU A 110 1.15 -0.43 -10.45
CA LEU A 110 0.86 0.32 -11.67
C LEU A 110 1.86 1.48 -11.87
N LEU A 111 2.15 2.23 -10.81
CA LEU A 111 3.12 3.33 -10.84
C LEU A 111 4.53 2.82 -11.18
N ALA A 112 4.96 1.70 -10.60
CA ALA A 112 6.26 1.10 -10.86
C ALA A 112 6.35 0.54 -12.29
N SER A 113 5.28 -0.11 -12.76
CA SER A 113 5.17 -0.60 -14.15
C SER A 113 5.29 0.54 -15.17
N SER A 114 4.71 1.71 -14.86
CA SER A 114 4.83 2.90 -15.71
C SER A 114 6.25 3.48 -15.78
N LYS A 115 7.09 3.16 -14.78
CA LYS A 115 8.53 3.49 -14.73
C LYS A 115 9.40 2.37 -15.30
N SER A 116 8.81 1.38 -15.96
CA SER A 116 9.51 0.18 -16.48
C SER A 116 10.27 -0.59 -15.41
N CYS A 117 9.71 -0.64 -14.21
CA CYS A 117 10.34 -1.24 -13.06
C CYS A 117 9.32 -2.12 -12.30
N PRO A 118 9.29 -3.44 -12.58
CA PRO A 118 8.40 -4.33 -11.86
C PRO A 118 8.88 -4.49 -10.41
N LEU A 119 7.96 -4.32 -9.46
CA LEU A 119 8.27 -4.57 -8.05
C LEU A 119 8.40 -6.08 -7.82
N PRO A 120 9.40 -6.52 -7.04
CA PRO A 120 9.46 -7.91 -6.60
C PRO A 120 8.21 -8.22 -5.76
N GLN A 121 7.79 -9.49 -5.75
CA GLN A 121 6.69 -9.91 -4.90
C GLN A 121 7.04 -9.64 -3.43
N ALA A 122 6.36 -8.67 -2.81
CA ALA A 122 6.52 -8.43 -1.38
C ALA A 122 6.15 -9.69 -0.60
N ARG A 123 6.99 -10.03 0.37
CA ARG A 123 6.77 -11.15 1.27
C ARG A 123 6.30 -10.59 2.59
N GLY A 124 5.22 -11.12 3.15
CA GLY A 124 4.90 -10.84 4.56
C GLY A 124 6.04 -11.28 5.49
N LEU A 125 5.96 -10.94 6.77
CA LEU A 125 6.76 -11.57 7.81
C LEU A 125 6.64 -13.10 7.67
N GLU A 126 7.79 -13.79 7.56
CA GLU A 126 7.88 -15.25 7.37
C GLU A 126 7.30 -16.05 8.55
N THR A 127 6.93 -15.42 9.67
CA THR A 127 6.46 -16.14 10.87
C THR A 127 5.39 -15.36 11.64
N LEU A 128 4.18 -15.23 11.09
CA LEU A 128 2.99 -14.82 11.83
C LEU A 128 2.73 -15.69 13.09
N ALA A 129 3.12 -16.97 13.05
CA ALA A 129 3.01 -17.90 14.17
C ALA A 129 3.80 -17.43 15.41
N SER A 130 4.87 -16.63 15.23
CA SER A 130 5.62 -16.02 16.33
C SER A 130 4.95 -14.75 16.90
N LEU A 131 4.04 -14.13 16.12
CA LEU A 131 3.31 -12.92 16.51
C LEU A 131 2.05 -13.23 17.30
N GLY A 132 1.44 -14.41 17.11
CA GLY A 132 0.21 -14.84 17.79
C GLY A 132 0.27 -14.69 19.31
N GLY A 133 1.38 -15.11 19.93
CA GLY A 133 1.55 -14.99 21.40
C GLY A 133 1.71 -13.55 21.90
N VAL A 134 2.18 -12.62 21.07
CA VAL A 134 2.34 -11.19 21.43
C VAL A 134 1.03 -10.43 21.18
N LEU A 135 0.31 -10.76 20.10
CA LEU A 135 -0.99 -10.21 19.76
C LEU A 135 -2.05 -10.61 20.79
N GLU A 136 -2.04 -11.86 21.27
CA GLU A 136 -2.99 -12.36 22.27
C GLU A 136 -2.91 -11.64 23.62
N ALA A 137 -1.73 -11.15 24.02
CA ALA A 137 -1.54 -10.53 25.34
C ALA A 137 -2.23 -9.16 25.49
N SER A 138 -2.40 -8.41 24.39
CA SER A 138 -3.27 -7.21 24.35
C SER A 138 -3.58 -6.77 22.91
N LEU A 139 -4.61 -7.34 22.31
CA LEU A 139 -5.06 -7.01 20.95
C LEU A 139 -5.35 -5.51 20.77
N TYR A 140 -6.01 -4.89 21.75
CA TYR A 140 -6.34 -3.46 21.71
C TYR A 140 -5.10 -2.55 21.67
N SER A 141 -4.07 -2.88 22.47
CA SER A 141 -2.82 -2.13 22.44
C SER A 141 -2.05 -2.32 21.14
N THR A 142 -2.21 -3.49 20.49
CA THR A 142 -1.52 -3.78 19.23
C THR A 142 -2.21 -3.09 18.06
N GLU A 143 -3.54 -3.06 18.01
CA GLU A 143 -4.31 -2.34 16.99
C GLU A 143 -3.95 -0.85 16.97
N VAL A 144 -3.98 -0.19 18.14
CA VAL A 144 -3.67 1.24 18.24
C VAL A 144 -2.24 1.55 17.78
N VAL A 145 -1.25 0.75 18.20
CA VAL A 145 0.15 0.97 17.80
C VAL A 145 0.35 0.67 16.30
N ALA A 146 -0.27 -0.39 15.78
CA ALA A 146 -0.19 -0.73 14.36
C ALA A 146 -0.78 0.38 13.49
N LEU A 147 -1.97 0.88 13.83
CA LEU A 147 -2.63 1.96 13.11
C LEU A 147 -1.86 3.27 13.20
N SER A 148 -1.31 3.61 14.37
CA SER A 148 -0.48 4.81 14.55
C SER A 148 0.81 4.76 13.71
N ARG A 149 1.53 3.63 13.69
CA ARG A 149 2.74 3.48 12.86
C ARG A 149 2.41 3.42 11.37
N LEU A 150 1.30 2.79 10.99
CA LEU A 150 0.80 2.78 9.61
C LEU A 150 0.50 4.20 9.14
N GLN A 151 -0.18 5.01 9.95
CA GLN A 151 -0.46 6.40 9.62
C GLN A 151 0.82 7.19 9.33
N GLY A 152 1.83 7.06 10.19
CA GLY A 152 3.11 7.74 9.95
C GLY A 152 3.81 7.25 8.68
N SER A 153 3.80 5.94 8.43
CA SER A 153 4.35 5.35 7.20
C SER A 153 3.63 5.86 5.95
N LEU A 154 2.31 5.99 5.99
CA LEU A 154 1.48 6.54 4.91
C LEU A 154 1.79 8.02 4.65
N GLN A 155 2.05 8.80 5.69
CA GLN A 155 2.47 10.20 5.55
C GLN A 155 3.86 10.31 4.92
N ASP A 156 4.81 9.46 5.30
CA ASP A 156 6.13 9.40 4.68
C ASP A 156 6.01 9.00 3.19
N MET A 157 5.19 8.00 2.87
CA MET A 157 4.91 7.61 1.48
C MET A 157 4.33 8.77 0.67
N LEU A 158 3.39 9.51 1.24
CA LEU A 158 2.78 10.67 0.58
C LEU A 158 3.83 11.72 0.19
N GLN A 159 4.73 12.06 1.13
CA GLN A 159 5.83 13.00 0.87
C GLN A 159 6.80 12.47 -0.19
N GLN A 160 7.15 11.19 -0.11
CA GLN A 160 8.08 10.57 -1.06
C GLN A 160 7.49 10.51 -2.47
N LEU A 161 6.18 10.28 -2.61
CA LEU A 161 5.49 10.32 -3.90
C LEU A 161 5.54 11.69 -4.58
N ASP A 162 5.66 12.79 -3.83
CA ASP A 162 5.89 14.12 -4.40
C ASP A 162 7.31 14.27 -4.97
N LEU A 163 8.27 13.55 -4.40
CA LEU A 163 9.67 13.54 -4.82
C LEU A 163 9.97 12.56 -5.97
N SER A 164 8.95 11.87 -6.50
CA SER A 164 9.10 10.86 -7.55
C SER A 164 10.10 9.77 -7.18
N PRO A 165 9.76 8.88 -6.23
CA PRO A 165 10.71 7.95 -5.64
C PRO A 165 11.18 6.93 -6.69
N GLY A 166 12.38 6.41 -6.51
CA GLY A 166 12.89 5.28 -7.28
C GLY A 166 12.11 4.00 -7.00
N CYS A 167 12.45 2.96 -7.75
CA CYS A 167 12.25 1.59 -7.31
C CYS A 167 13.42 1.15 -6.41
#